data_AF-A0A2N0S0N1-F1
#
_entry.id   AF-A0A2N0S0N1-F1
#
_cell.length_a   1.000
_cell.length_b   1.000
_cell.length_c   1.000
_cell.angle_alpha   90.00
_cell.angle_beta   90.00
_cell.angle_gamma   90.00
#
_symmetry.space_group_name_H-M   'P 1'
#
loop_
_entity.id
_entity.type
_entity.pdbx_description
1 polymer ?
#
loop_
_entity_poly.entity_id
_entity_poly.type
_entity_poly.pdbx_seq_one_letter_code
_entity_poly.pdbx_strand_id
1 'polypeptide(L)'
;ARLRLPREMSRRDKLKQVENTMALLNLTKCANTIIGDHMTRGVSGGERKRANIASELLTDPSVILLDEPTSGLDSSLALEITKILKEFAVKQKKTIIMVIHQPSSQVFESFDKL
;
A
#
# COMPACT_ATOMS: atom_id res chain seq x y z
N ALA A 1 3.32 2.85 12.83
CA ALA A 1 4.69 2.33 13.06
C ALA A 1 4.96 1.90 14.50
N ARG A 2 5.03 2.82 15.48
CA ARG A 2 5.44 2.49 16.88
C ARG A 2 4.62 1.40 17.57
N LEU A 3 3.32 1.30 17.26
CA LEU A 3 2.39 0.33 17.82
C LEU A 3 2.25 -0.97 17.01
N ARG A 4 2.73 -0.98 15.75
CA ARG A 4 2.56 -2.09 14.81
C ARG A 4 3.84 -2.92 14.63
N LEU A 5 5.02 -2.32 14.84
CA LEU A 5 6.32 -2.99 14.74
C LEU A 5 6.77 -3.58 16.09
N PRO A 6 7.54 -4.68 16.09
CA PRO A 6 8.04 -5.35 17.31
C PRO A 6 8.69 -4.38 18.30
N ARG A 7 8.53 -4.62 19.61
CA ARG A 7 9.08 -3.71 20.64
C ARG A 7 10.60 -3.73 20.67
N GLU A 8 11.17 -4.87 20.31
CA GLU A 8 12.60 -5.21 20.29
C GLU A 8 13.33 -4.48 19.15
N MET A 9 12.62 -4.05 18.11
CA MET A 9 13.20 -3.35 16.98
C MET A 9 13.64 -1.93 17.38
N SER A 10 14.87 -1.57 17.01
CA SER A 10 15.44 -0.25 17.33
C SER A 10 14.63 0.88 16.69
N ARG A 11 14.64 2.08 17.29
CA ARG A 11 13.96 3.25 16.71
C ARG A 11 14.45 3.55 15.29
N ARG A 12 15.75 3.38 15.05
CA ARG A 12 16.37 3.61 13.73
C ARG A 12 15.82 2.63 12.70
N ASP A 13 15.72 1.36 13.03
CA ASP A 13 15.21 0.34 12.11
C ASP A 13 13.71 0.49 11.85
N LYS A 14 12.94 0.89 12.87
CA LYS A 14 11.52 1.24 12.70
C LYS A 14 11.33 2.38 11.70
N LEU A 15 12.16 3.44 11.80
CA LEU A 15 12.09 4.57 10.87
C LEU A 15 12.50 4.17 9.46
N LYS A 16 13.58 3.38 9.32
CA LYS A 16 14.02 2.85 8.04
C LYS A 16 12.94 2.00 7.37
N GLN A 17 12.25 1.16 8.13
CA GLN A 17 11.14 0.36 7.60
C GLN A 17 10.00 1.26 7.10
N VAL A 18 9.64 2.30 7.86
CA VAL A 18 8.62 3.28 7.43
C VAL A 18 9.04 3.98 6.14
N GLU A 19 10.28 4.45 6.04
CA GLU A 19 10.81 5.11 4.85
C GLU A 19 10.77 4.21 3.62
N ASN A 20 11.18 2.94 3.77
CA ASN A 20 11.12 1.94 2.70
C ASN A 20 9.67 1.70 2.22
N THR A 21 8.72 1.56 3.16
CA THR A 21 7.31 1.36 2.82
C THR A 21 6.70 2.59 2.16
N MET A 22 7.04 3.80 2.62
CA MET A 22 6.59 5.04 1.99
C MET A 22 7.14 5.19 0.56
N ALA A 23 8.41 4.85 0.34
CA ALA A 23 9.02 4.90 -0.98
C ALA A 23 8.38 3.89 -1.94
N LEU A 24 8.13 2.65 -1.48
CA LEU A 24 7.47 1.61 -2.27
C LEU A 24 6.09 2.06 -2.79
N LEU A 25 5.34 2.79 -1.98
CA LEU A 25 3.97 3.21 -2.29
C LEU A 25 3.88 4.66 -2.79
N ASN A 26 4.99 5.26 -3.21
CA ASN A 26 5.03 6.63 -3.73
C ASN A 26 4.40 7.67 -2.78
N LEU A 27 4.61 7.51 -1.47
CA LEU A 27 4.08 8.40 -0.41
C LEU A 27 5.09 9.43 0.09
N THR A 28 6.34 9.37 -0.36
CA THR A 28 7.42 10.25 0.13
C THR A 28 7.09 11.73 0.01
N LYS A 29 6.40 12.14 -1.07
CA LYS A 29 6.02 13.55 -1.30
C LYS A 29 4.98 14.08 -0.31
N CYS A 30 4.13 13.20 0.22
CA CYS A 30 3.05 13.55 1.14
C CYS A 30 3.31 13.08 2.58
N ALA A 31 4.54 12.67 2.90
CA ALA A 31 4.90 12.13 4.22
C ALA A 31 4.62 13.08 5.39
N ASN A 32 4.70 14.39 5.15
CA ASN A 32 4.44 15.45 6.14
C ASN A 32 3.08 16.14 5.92
N THR A 33 2.25 15.62 5.02
CA THR A 33 0.89 16.12 4.78
C THR A 33 -0.07 15.39 5.71
N ILE A 34 -0.99 16.13 6.34
CA ILE A 34 -2.03 15.52 7.16
C ILE A 34 -2.93 14.62 6.29
N ILE A 35 -3.42 13.51 6.84
CA ILE A 35 -4.36 12.63 6.12
C ILE A 35 -5.65 13.40 5.76
N GLY A 36 -6.11 14.27 6.66
CA GLY A 36 -7.33 15.06 6.49
C GLY A 36 -8.62 14.22 6.59
N ASP A 37 -9.76 14.88 6.50
CA ASP A 37 -11.09 14.30 6.57
C ASP A 37 -12.06 15.07 5.65
N HIS A 38 -13.37 14.93 5.86
CA HIS A 38 -14.38 15.62 5.05
C HIS A 38 -14.39 17.14 5.26
N MET A 39 -13.87 17.63 6.39
CA MET A 39 -13.88 19.04 6.77
C MET A 39 -12.51 19.69 6.56
N THR A 40 -11.44 18.90 6.65
CA THR A 40 -10.05 19.35 6.56
C THR A 40 -9.35 18.70 5.39
N ARG A 41 -8.94 19.51 4.41
CA ARG A 41 -8.17 19.02 3.26
C ARG A 41 -6.85 18.40 3.72
N GLY A 42 -6.54 17.22 3.20
CA GLY A 42 -5.29 16.50 3.44
C GLY A 42 -4.77 15.84 2.16
N VAL A 43 -4.21 14.65 2.31
CA VAL A 43 -3.77 13.81 1.18
C VAL A 43 -4.95 13.48 0.26
N SER A 44 -4.65 13.23 -1.02
CA SER A 44 -5.63 12.79 -2.02
C SER A 44 -6.23 11.42 -1.66
N GLY A 45 -7.36 11.06 -2.29
CA GLY A 45 -7.98 9.74 -2.09
C GLY A 45 -7.03 8.58 -2.43
N GLY A 46 -6.26 8.70 -3.51
CA GLY A 46 -5.26 7.71 -3.89
C GLY A 46 -4.12 7.58 -2.90
N GLU A 47 -3.58 8.72 -2.41
CA GLU A 47 -2.56 8.72 -1.35
C GLU A 47 -3.10 8.12 -0.06
N ARG A 48 -4.35 8.40 0.31
CA ARG A 48 -5.01 7.80 1.49
C ARG A 48 -5.11 6.29 1.36
N LYS A 49 -5.51 5.77 0.20
CA LYS A 49 -5.61 4.33 -0.06
C LYS A 49 -4.23 3.66 0.04
N ARG A 50 -3.20 4.28 -0.56
CA ARG A 50 -1.82 3.80 -0.45
C ARG A 50 -1.30 3.87 0.99
N ALA A 51 -1.64 4.91 1.76
CA ALA A 51 -1.26 5.00 3.17
C ALA A 51 -1.89 3.89 4.03
N ASN A 52 -3.14 3.50 3.74
CA ASN A 52 -3.79 2.37 4.39
C ASN A 52 -3.07 1.06 4.07
N ILE A 53 -2.76 0.81 2.79
CA ILE A 53 -1.98 -0.37 2.38
C ILE A 53 -0.59 -0.36 3.05
N ALA A 54 0.08 0.80 3.08
CA ALA A 54 1.37 0.98 3.73
C ALA A 54 1.35 0.53 5.20
N SER A 55 0.28 0.88 5.93
CA SER A 55 0.13 0.50 7.34
C SER A 55 0.13 -1.02 7.54
N GLU A 56 -0.46 -1.78 6.61
CA GLU A 56 -0.50 -3.24 6.69
C GLU A 56 0.83 -3.87 6.24
N LEU A 57 1.41 -3.37 5.14
CA LEU A 57 2.73 -3.82 4.66
C LEU A 57 3.87 -3.56 5.65
N LEU A 58 3.71 -2.56 6.51
CA LEU A 58 4.71 -2.16 7.50
C LEU A 58 5.10 -3.31 8.43
N THR A 59 4.17 -4.23 8.70
CA THR A 59 4.39 -5.40 9.57
C THR A 59 5.12 -6.56 8.87
N ASP A 60 5.43 -6.42 7.58
CA ASP A 60 6.07 -7.41 6.72
C ASP A 60 5.44 -8.83 6.77
N PRO A 61 4.10 -8.96 6.71
CA PRO A 61 3.44 -10.25 6.87
C PRO A 61 3.72 -11.16 5.65
N SER A 62 3.81 -12.48 5.87
CA SER A 62 4.03 -13.46 4.79
C SER A 62 2.85 -13.55 3.81
N VAL A 63 1.63 -13.30 4.31
CA VAL A 63 0.39 -13.32 3.53
C VAL A 63 -0.37 -12.02 3.79
N ILE A 64 -0.82 -11.37 2.73
CA ILE A 64 -1.55 -10.09 2.77
C ILE A 64 -2.90 -10.30 2.10
N LEU A 65 -3.96 -9.92 2.80
CA LEU A 65 -5.33 -9.94 2.28
C LEU A 65 -5.79 -8.49 2.05
N LEU A 66 -6.20 -8.17 0.83
CA LEU A 66 -6.68 -6.83 0.47
C LEU A 66 -8.11 -6.90 -0.06
N ASP A 67 -9.02 -6.19 0.59
CA ASP A 67 -10.40 -6.05 0.13
C ASP A 67 -10.54 -4.77 -0.69
N GLU A 68 -10.85 -4.92 -1.98
CA GLU A 68 -11.06 -3.84 -2.94
C GLU A 68 -9.96 -2.75 -2.92
N PRO A 69 -8.67 -3.09 -3.12
CA PRO A 69 -7.57 -2.14 -3.01
C PRO A 69 -7.61 -1.03 -4.07
N THR A 70 -8.38 -1.21 -5.15
CA THR A 70 -8.52 -0.28 -6.26
C THR A 70 -9.79 0.58 -6.22
N SER A 71 -10.66 0.37 -5.22
CA SER A 71 -11.92 1.11 -5.09
C SER A 71 -11.71 2.63 -5.02
N GLY A 72 -12.45 3.39 -5.83
CA GLY A 72 -12.40 4.86 -5.80
C GLY A 72 -11.14 5.46 -6.42
N LEU A 73 -10.35 4.66 -7.13
CA LEU A 73 -9.24 5.12 -7.95
C LEU A 73 -9.65 5.15 -9.42
N ASP A 74 -9.04 6.05 -10.18
CA ASP A 74 -9.08 5.94 -11.64
C ASP A 74 -8.30 4.70 -12.13
N SER A 75 -8.50 4.34 -13.39
CA SER A 75 -7.91 3.14 -14.00
C SER A 75 -6.38 3.15 -14.00
N SER A 76 -5.76 4.33 -14.14
CA SER A 76 -4.31 4.50 -14.16
C SER A 76 -3.72 4.24 -12.78
N LEU A 77 -4.29 4.83 -11.72
CA LEU A 77 -3.88 4.64 -10.34
C LEU A 77 -4.13 3.21 -9.85
N ALA A 78 -5.25 2.60 -10.26
CA ALA A 78 -5.54 1.20 -9.96
C ALA A 78 -4.48 0.26 -10.54
N LEU A 79 -4.08 0.49 -11.80
CA LEU A 79 -3.01 -0.27 -12.45
C LEU A 79 -1.66 -0.05 -11.75
N GLU A 80 -1.32 1.20 -11.41
CA GLU A 80 -0.09 1.54 -10.70
C GLU A 80 0.02 0.78 -9.38
N ILE A 81 -1.02 0.83 -8.54
CA ILE A 81 -1.03 0.13 -7.25
C ILE A 81 -0.92 -1.39 -7.44
N THR A 82 -1.64 -1.96 -8.41
CA THR A 82 -1.59 -3.40 -8.64
C THR A 82 -0.19 -3.85 -9.07
N LYS A 83 0.50 -3.07 -9.92
CA LYS A 83 1.90 -3.30 -10.29
C LYS A 83 2.85 -3.20 -9.09
N ILE A 84 2.70 -2.18 -8.24
CA ILE A 84 3.52 -2.02 -7.03
C ILE A 84 3.34 -3.23 -6.10
N LEU A 85 2.09 -3.67 -5.89
CA LEU A 85 1.79 -4.84 -5.06
C LEU A 85 2.39 -6.12 -5.65
N LYS A 86 2.29 -6.32 -6.97
CA LYS A 86 2.91 -7.45 -7.66
C LYS A 86 4.42 -7.44 -7.50
N GLU A 87 5.07 -6.30 -7.74
CA GLU A 87 6.51 -6.16 -7.57
C GLU A 87 6.95 -6.42 -6.13
N PHE A 88 6.18 -5.93 -5.16
CA PHE A 88 6.44 -6.18 -3.74
C PHE A 88 6.33 -7.68 -3.41
N ALA A 89 5.27 -8.35 -3.88
CA ALA A 89 5.08 -9.78 -3.69
C ALA A 89 6.26 -10.61 -4.23
N VAL A 90 6.71 -10.30 -5.45
CA VAL A 90 7.85 -10.99 -6.08
C VAL A 90 9.16 -10.70 -5.35
N LYS A 91 9.49 -9.43 -5.12
CA LYS A 91 10.77 -9.01 -4.53
C LYS A 91 10.92 -9.49 -3.09
N GLN A 92 9.84 -9.44 -2.30
CA GLN A 92 9.85 -9.80 -0.89
C GLN A 92 9.35 -11.23 -0.60
N LYS A 93 9.05 -12.01 -1.65
CA LYS A 93 8.54 -13.37 -1.57
C LYS A 93 7.29 -13.48 -0.67
N LYS A 94 6.33 -12.58 -0.89
CA LYS A 94 5.07 -12.52 -0.15
C LYS A 94 3.93 -13.06 -1.00
N THR A 95 2.87 -13.56 -0.35
CA THR A 95 1.61 -13.90 -1.00
C THR A 95 0.61 -12.78 -0.80
N ILE A 96 0.05 -12.25 -1.88
CA ILE A 96 -1.02 -11.26 -1.82
C ILE A 96 -2.27 -11.87 -2.43
N ILE A 97 -3.36 -11.84 -1.67
CA ILE A 97 -4.70 -12.23 -2.12
C ILE A 97 -5.55 -10.96 -2.07
N MET A 98 -6.26 -10.68 -3.15
CA MET A 98 -7.10 -9.49 -3.20
C MET A 98 -8.43 -9.75 -3.89
N VAL A 99 -9.46 -9.06 -3.43
CA VAL A 99 -10.77 -8.98 -4.07
C VAL A 99 -10.81 -7.69 -4.89
N ILE A 100 -11.18 -7.77 -6.17
CA ILE A 100 -11.37 -6.59 -7.04
C ILE A 100 -12.72 -6.65 -7.74
N HIS A 101 -13.49 -5.58 -7.59
CA HIS A 101 -14.74 -5.35 -8.27
C HIS A 101 -14.48 -4.69 -9.62
N GLN A 102 -14.82 -5.41 -10.70
CA GLN A 102 -14.75 -4.92 -12.09
C GLN A 102 -13.35 -4.37 -12.47
N PRO A 103 -12.30 -5.22 -12.50
CA PRO A 103 -10.98 -4.78 -12.93
C PRO A 103 -10.99 -4.34 -14.39
N SER A 104 -10.18 -3.34 -14.74
CA SER A 104 -9.86 -3.09 -16.14
C SER A 104 -9.06 -4.26 -16.72
N SER A 105 -9.07 -4.42 -18.05
CA SER A 105 -8.31 -5.50 -18.71
C SER A 105 -6.84 -5.52 -18.30
N GLN A 106 -6.22 -4.34 -18.16
CA GLN A 106 -4.82 -4.21 -17.75
C GLN A 106 -4.57 -4.67 -16.30
N VAL A 107 -5.50 -4.39 -15.38
CA VAL A 107 -5.42 -4.88 -14.00
C VAL A 107 -5.63 -6.39 -13.98
N PHE A 108 -6.61 -6.89 -14.74
CA PHE A 108 -6.92 -8.31 -14.85
C PHE A 108 -5.70 -9.13 -15.35
N GLU A 109 -5.03 -8.67 -16.39
CA GLU A 109 -3.82 -9.31 -16.95
C GLU A 109 -2.61 -9.31 -16.00
N SER A 110 -2.64 -8.50 -14.93
CA SER A 110 -1.55 -8.45 -13.97
C SER A 110 -1.58 -9.58 -12.94
N PHE A 111 -2.69 -10.31 -12.81
CA PHE A 111 -2.81 -11.39 -11.83
C PHE A 111 -2.06 -12.66 -12.25
N ASP A 112 -1.36 -13.28 -11.29
CA ASP A 112 -0.68 -14.56 -11.52
C ASP A 112 -1.65 -15.74 -11.48
N LYS A 113 -2.74 -15.62 -10.71
CA LYS A 113 -3.81 -16.62 -10.57
C LYS A 113 -5.15 -15.93 -10.36
N LEU A 114 -6.21 -16.56 -10.87
CA LEU A 114 -7.61 -16.13 -10.78
C LEU A 114 -8.41 -17.12 -9.93
#